data_AF-A0A9N9MDC8-F1
#
_entry.id   AF-A0A9N9MDC8-F1
#
_cell.length_a   1.000
_cell.length_b   1.000
_cell.length_c   1.000
_cell.angle_alpha   90.00
_cell.angle_beta   90.00
_cell.angle_gamma   90.00
#
_symmetry.space_group_name_H-M   'P 1'
#
loop_
_entity.id
_entity.type
_entity.pdbx_description
1 polymer ?
#
loop_
_entity_poly.entity_id
_entity_poly.type
_entity_poly.pdbx_seq_one_letter_code
_entity_poly.pdbx_strand_id
1 'polypeptide(L)'
;MNNMQIFATFCTLFLAQALIIHAKPESKAAEIQDAADVAEKVFVKLMAVIHKALDEASASLKAAVQTVNATATKLEDKAHDAFDLAMKPLNAKLKELLEEAKKLGANTTDCEHYIDDLTNLPNNLGDNMVECMTDQIFKATGYVDDILNHLHEIEQRMANYTNKIHDCKGKIWKEVKCLAHLSAEMAKDTVDVPLKIAADVGKTVLLINTLIPKVGLCYTTNLAQLPTQGLDIVGKFAKCVGVPQI
;
A
#
# COMPACT_ATOMS: atom_id res chain seq x y z
N MET A 1 21.90 -1.82 -0.49
CA MET A 1 23.23 -1.95 0.18
C MET A 1 23.93 -3.17 -0.38
N ASN A 2 25.22 -3.05 -0.73
CA ASN A 2 25.99 -4.15 -1.33
C ASN A 2 26.21 -5.29 -0.32
N ASN A 3 25.87 -6.52 -0.73
CA ASN A 3 26.09 -7.79 -0.01
C ASN A 3 27.53 -7.98 0.53
N MET A 4 28.49 -7.19 0.04
CA MET A 4 29.90 -7.24 0.38
C MET A 4 30.24 -6.68 1.78
N GLN A 5 29.46 -5.73 2.31
CA GLN A 5 29.68 -5.20 3.68
C GLN A 5 29.18 -6.15 4.77
N ILE A 6 28.16 -6.97 4.48
CA ILE A 6 27.59 -7.96 5.41
C ILE A 6 28.59 -9.11 5.63
N PHE A 7 29.32 -9.50 4.57
CA PHE A 7 30.31 -10.58 4.62
C PHE A 7 31.55 -10.24 5.45
N ALA A 8 32.04 -8.99 5.40
CA ALA A 8 33.26 -8.59 6.10
C ALA A 8 33.09 -8.57 7.63
N THR A 9 31.89 -8.28 8.14
CA THR A 9 31.58 -8.35 9.58
C THR A 9 31.35 -9.79 10.07
N PHE A 10 31.19 -10.76 9.16
CA PHE A 10 30.92 -12.16 9.46
C PHE A 10 32.20 -12.93 9.80
N CYS A 11 33.33 -12.60 9.14
CA CYS A 11 34.63 -13.21 9.43
C CYS A 11 35.14 -12.89 10.84
N THR A 12 34.84 -11.70 11.38
CA THR A 12 35.29 -11.31 12.73
C THR A 12 34.46 -11.98 13.84
N LEU A 13 33.18 -12.30 13.59
CA LEU A 13 32.32 -12.96 14.58
C LEU A 13 32.67 -14.46 14.76
N PHE A 14 32.99 -15.16 13.67
CA PHE A 14 33.46 -16.54 13.73
C PHE A 14 34.84 -16.66 14.40
N LEU A 15 35.73 -15.67 14.19
CA LEU A 15 37.03 -15.62 14.88
C LEU A 15 36.87 -15.34 16.38
N ALA A 16 35.90 -14.52 16.80
CA ALA A 16 35.60 -14.29 18.22
C ALA A 16 35.03 -15.55 18.90
N GLN A 17 34.16 -16.31 18.22
CA GLN A 17 33.63 -17.59 18.74
C GLN A 17 34.71 -18.68 18.86
N ALA A 18 35.72 -18.69 17.97
CA ALA A 18 36.83 -19.62 18.05
C ALA A 18 37.82 -19.30 19.21
N LEU A 19 37.98 -18.01 19.55
CA LEU A 19 38.90 -17.56 20.60
C LEU A 19 38.35 -17.79 22.02
N ILE A 20 37.04 -17.69 22.23
CA ILE A 20 36.43 -17.94 23.56
C ILE A 20 36.55 -19.41 23.97
N ILE A 21 36.63 -20.35 23.02
CA ILE A 21 36.82 -21.79 23.31
C ILE A 21 38.25 -22.10 23.80
N HIS A 22 39.21 -21.19 23.60
CA HIS A 22 40.64 -21.41 23.88
C HIS A 22 41.24 -20.49 24.96
N ALA A 23 40.43 -19.62 25.58
CA ALA A 23 40.88 -18.75 26.65
C ALA A 23 41.12 -19.54 27.95
N LYS A 24 42.30 -19.34 28.55
CA LYS A 24 42.69 -19.90 29.86
C LYS A 24 41.79 -19.27 30.94
N PRO A 25 41.26 -20.02 31.92
CA PRO A 25 40.20 -19.52 32.79
C PRO A 25 40.76 -18.51 33.80
N GLU A 26 40.60 -17.22 33.50
CA GLU A 26 40.32 -16.25 34.55
C GLU A 26 38.90 -16.50 35.05
N SER A 27 38.65 -16.29 36.34
CA SER A 27 37.54 -16.87 37.12
C SER A 27 36.23 -17.16 36.37
N LYS A 28 35.54 -18.25 36.73
CA LYS A 28 34.24 -18.70 36.18
C LYS A 28 33.16 -17.61 35.96
N ALA A 29 33.25 -16.47 36.65
CA ALA A 29 32.37 -15.32 36.46
C ALA A 29 32.71 -14.50 35.19
N ALA A 30 34.00 -14.41 34.83
CA ALA A 30 34.48 -13.71 33.63
C ALA A 30 34.01 -14.41 32.35
N GLU A 31 34.08 -15.76 32.28
CA GLU A 31 33.61 -16.52 31.12
C GLU A 31 32.10 -16.35 30.85
N ILE A 32 31.29 -16.26 31.90
CA ILE A 32 29.86 -15.98 31.78
C ILE A 32 29.63 -14.54 31.32
N GLN A 33 30.35 -13.59 31.91
CA GLN A 33 30.24 -12.16 31.55
C GLN A 33 30.60 -11.94 30.07
N ASP A 34 31.70 -12.52 29.59
CA ASP A 34 32.11 -12.41 28.19
C ASP A 34 31.05 -12.98 27.23
N ALA A 35 30.43 -14.10 27.59
CA ALA A 35 29.36 -14.69 26.79
C ALA A 35 28.08 -13.84 26.79
N ALA A 36 27.74 -13.21 27.92
CA ALA A 36 26.61 -12.30 28.03
C ALA A 36 26.83 -11.02 27.22
N ASP A 37 28.01 -10.41 27.32
CA ASP A 37 28.39 -9.22 26.55
C ASP A 37 28.34 -9.47 25.03
N VAL A 38 28.75 -10.67 24.58
CA VAL A 38 28.63 -11.07 23.17
C VAL A 38 27.17 -11.19 22.75
N ALA A 39 26.34 -11.85 23.56
CA ALA A 39 24.91 -11.99 23.29
C ALA A 39 24.21 -10.62 23.20
N GLU A 40 24.50 -9.71 24.13
CA GLU A 40 23.98 -8.35 24.14
C GLU A 40 24.42 -7.55 22.90
N LYS A 41 25.70 -7.61 22.51
CA LYS A 41 26.20 -6.94 21.30
C LYS A 41 25.52 -7.46 20.04
N VAL A 42 25.33 -8.77 19.92
CA VAL A 42 24.62 -9.39 18.79
C VAL A 42 23.15 -8.97 18.79
N PHE A 43 22.49 -8.93 19.96
CA PHE A 43 21.12 -8.47 20.09
C PHE A 43 20.94 -7.00 19.66
N VAL A 44 21.81 -6.09 20.11
CA VAL A 44 21.79 -4.68 19.68
C VAL A 44 21.93 -4.56 18.16
N LYS A 45 22.83 -5.34 17.56
CA LYS A 45 23.01 -5.36 16.11
C LYS A 45 21.78 -5.92 15.38
N LEU A 46 21.17 -6.99 15.89
CA LEU A 46 19.94 -7.57 15.36
C LEU A 46 18.82 -6.52 15.31
N MET A 47 18.54 -5.86 16.45
CA MET A 47 17.49 -4.83 16.53
C MET A 47 17.78 -3.64 15.61
N ALA A 48 19.04 -3.20 15.51
CA ALA A 48 19.40 -2.11 14.61
C ALA A 48 19.13 -2.46 13.13
N VAL A 49 19.44 -3.68 12.71
CA VAL A 49 19.17 -4.14 11.33
C VAL A 49 17.67 -4.32 11.08
N ILE A 50 16.92 -4.83 12.07
CA ILE A 50 15.46 -4.95 11.97
C ILE A 50 14.80 -3.57 11.85
N HIS A 51 15.10 -2.62 12.75
CA HIS A 51 14.53 -1.28 12.68
C HIS A 51 14.79 -0.62 11.32
N LYS A 52 16.01 -0.76 10.80
CA LYS A 52 16.33 -0.28 9.46
C LYS A 52 15.46 -0.92 8.37
N ALA A 53 15.28 -2.25 8.43
CA ALA A 53 14.43 -2.95 7.48
C ALA A 53 12.95 -2.52 7.59
N LEU A 54 12.47 -2.24 8.80
CA LEU A 54 11.13 -1.71 9.06
C LEU A 54 10.94 -0.29 8.54
N ASP A 55 11.94 0.58 8.69
CA ASP A 55 11.92 1.94 8.14
C ASP A 55 11.87 1.91 6.59
N GLU A 56 12.71 1.07 5.97
CA GLU A 56 12.73 0.87 4.52
C GLU A 56 11.40 0.26 4.02
N ALA A 57 10.81 -0.66 4.80
CA ALA A 57 9.50 -1.25 4.52
C ALA A 57 8.40 -0.19 4.53
N SER A 58 8.32 0.61 5.59
CA SER A 58 7.33 1.68 5.76
C SER A 58 7.42 2.71 4.63
N ALA A 59 8.64 3.13 4.27
CA ALA A 59 8.86 4.04 3.15
C ALA A 59 8.39 3.45 1.81
N SER A 60 8.67 2.18 1.55
CA SER A 60 8.28 1.50 0.31
C SER A 60 6.76 1.35 0.18
N LEU A 61 6.09 0.96 1.27
CA LEU A 61 4.63 0.83 1.32
C LEU A 61 3.95 2.19 1.12
N LYS A 62 4.44 3.24 1.79
CA LYS A 62 3.95 4.61 1.62
C LYS A 62 4.09 5.08 0.18
N ALA A 63 5.24 4.84 -0.47
CA ALA A 63 5.44 5.22 -1.86
C ALA A 63 4.48 4.48 -2.81
N ALA A 64 4.18 3.21 -2.54
CA ALA A 64 3.22 2.43 -3.32
C ALA A 64 1.80 3.03 -3.22
N VAL A 65 1.33 3.33 -2.01
CA VAL A 65 0.02 3.98 -1.80
C VAL A 65 -0.03 5.36 -2.45
N GLN A 66 1.03 6.16 -2.31
CA GLN A 66 1.13 7.47 -2.97
C GLN A 66 1.01 7.38 -4.49
N THR A 67 1.52 6.32 -5.10
CA THR A 67 1.41 6.10 -6.55
C THR A 67 -0.03 5.83 -6.97
N VAL A 68 -0.78 5.04 -6.19
CA VAL A 68 -2.22 4.82 -6.42
C VAL A 68 -2.98 6.13 -6.28
N ASN A 69 -2.73 6.88 -5.20
CA ASN A 69 -3.39 8.16 -4.94
C ASN A 69 -3.11 9.19 -6.05
N ALA A 70 -1.84 9.36 -6.43
CA ALA A 70 -1.46 10.27 -7.52
C ALA A 70 -2.09 9.87 -8.86
N THR A 71 -2.28 8.58 -9.11
CA THR A 71 -3.00 8.10 -10.30
C THR A 71 -4.48 8.48 -10.24
N ALA A 72 -5.13 8.31 -9.09
CA ALA A 72 -6.52 8.70 -8.89
C ALA A 72 -6.72 10.21 -9.10
N THR A 73 -5.93 11.05 -8.42
CA THR A 73 -5.99 12.52 -8.58
C THR A 73 -5.81 12.93 -10.04
N LYS A 74 -4.83 12.36 -10.74
CA LYS A 74 -4.59 12.67 -12.16
C LYS A 74 -5.77 12.27 -13.06
N LEU A 75 -6.50 11.21 -12.71
CA LEU A 75 -7.67 10.77 -13.48
C LEU A 75 -8.91 11.61 -13.15
N GLU A 76 -9.06 12.02 -11.89
CA GLU A 76 -10.08 12.97 -11.46
C GLU A 76 -9.92 14.31 -12.18
N ASP A 77 -8.71 14.88 -12.21
CA ASP A 77 -8.39 16.12 -12.94
C ASP A 77 -8.77 16.00 -14.43
N LYS A 78 -8.52 14.83 -15.03
CA LYS A 78 -8.85 14.57 -16.44
C LYS A 78 -10.33 14.37 -16.70
N ALA A 79 -11.09 13.93 -15.69
CA ALA A 79 -12.49 13.59 -15.87
C ALA A 79 -13.33 14.81 -16.20
N HIS A 80 -13.03 15.97 -15.59
CA HIS A 80 -13.74 17.21 -15.88
C HIS A 80 -13.71 17.56 -17.38
N ASP A 81 -12.51 17.66 -17.96
CA ASP A 81 -12.34 17.97 -19.38
C ASP A 81 -12.98 16.91 -20.30
N ALA A 82 -12.88 15.64 -19.90
CA ALA A 82 -13.43 14.53 -20.67
C ALA A 82 -14.97 14.53 -20.65
N PHE A 83 -15.57 14.79 -19.49
CA PHE A 83 -17.02 14.93 -19.36
C PHE A 83 -17.53 16.14 -20.13
N ASP A 84 -16.89 17.31 -20.00
CA ASP A 84 -17.24 18.51 -20.75
C ASP A 84 -17.22 18.27 -22.26
N LEU A 85 -16.16 17.64 -22.76
CA LEU A 85 -16.04 17.31 -24.17
C LEU A 85 -17.15 16.37 -24.64
N ALA A 86 -17.48 15.36 -23.84
CA ALA A 86 -18.50 14.38 -24.16
C ALA A 86 -19.94 14.93 -24.04
N MET A 87 -20.15 15.94 -23.19
CA MET A 87 -21.45 16.61 -23.01
C MET A 87 -21.77 17.60 -24.14
N LYS A 88 -20.78 18.20 -24.81
CA LYS A 88 -20.99 19.14 -25.93
C LYS A 88 -22.01 18.66 -26.98
N PRO A 89 -21.88 17.46 -27.59
CA PRO A 89 -22.85 17.00 -28.59
C PRO A 89 -24.25 16.74 -27.99
N LEU A 90 -24.34 16.31 -26.73
CA LEU A 90 -25.61 16.08 -26.05
C LEU A 90 -26.35 17.39 -25.79
N ASN A 91 -25.65 18.39 -25.28
CA ASN A 91 -26.19 19.73 -25.04
C ASN A 91 -26.60 20.42 -26.35
N ALA A 92 -25.84 20.22 -27.43
CA ALA A 92 -26.22 20.71 -28.76
C ALA A 92 -27.53 20.07 -29.23
N LYS A 93 -27.65 18.73 -29.10
CA LYS A 93 -28.86 18.01 -29.49
C LYS A 93 -30.07 18.41 -28.63
N LEU A 94 -29.89 18.58 -27.33
CA LEU A 94 -30.96 19.08 -26.45
C LEU A 94 -31.42 20.49 -26.86
N LYS A 95 -30.48 21.38 -27.20
CA LYS A 95 -30.80 22.73 -27.66
C LYS A 95 -31.58 22.71 -28.98
N GLU A 96 -31.22 21.85 -29.92
CA GLU A 96 -31.96 21.67 -31.18
C GLU A 96 -33.42 21.24 -30.90
N LEU A 97 -33.60 20.24 -30.03
CA LEU A 97 -34.93 19.76 -29.65
C LEU A 97 -35.77 20.83 -28.94
N LEU A 98 -35.16 21.63 -28.08
CA LEU A 98 -35.84 22.76 -27.42
C LEU A 98 -36.35 23.79 -28.42
N GLU A 99 -35.54 24.14 -29.42
CA GLU A 99 -35.95 25.08 -30.47
C GLU A 99 -37.04 24.50 -31.39
N GLU A 100 -37.00 23.20 -31.66
CA GLU A 100 -38.06 22.52 -32.42
C GLU A 100 -39.37 22.45 -31.65
N ALA A 101 -39.33 22.08 -30.37
CA ALA A 101 -40.49 22.08 -29.47
C ALA A 101 -41.17 23.45 -29.43
N LYS A 102 -40.38 24.54 -29.31
CA LYS A 102 -40.89 25.92 -29.37
C LYS A 102 -41.61 26.23 -30.68
N LYS A 103 -41.04 25.82 -31.82
CA LYS A 103 -41.67 26.03 -33.14
C LYS A 103 -43.00 25.28 -33.27
N LEU A 104 -43.11 24.12 -32.62
CA LEU A 104 -44.33 23.32 -32.59
C LEU A 104 -45.34 23.80 -31.54
N GLY A 105 -45.00 24.80 -30.73
CA GLY A 105 -45.85 25.28 -29.64
C GLY A 105 -45.98 24.26 -28.49
N ALA A 106 -45.04 23.33 -28.36
CA ALA A 106 -45.04 22.34 -27.28
C ALA A 106 -44.73 22.99 -25.93
N ASN A 107 -45.44 22.57 -24.89
CA ASN A 107 -45.13 22.94 -23.51
C ASN A 107 -43.94 22.11 -23.01
N THR A 108 -42.86 22.76 -22.57
CA THR A 108 -41.66 22.08 -22.07
C THR A 108 -41.62 21.90 -20.56
N THR A 109 -42.50 22.57 -19.81
CA THR A 109 -42.45 22.61 -18.34
C THR A 109 -42.50 21.22 -17.71
N ASP A 110 -43.33 20.32 -18.23
CA ASP A 110 -43.45 18.95 -17.71
C ASP A 110 -42.22 18.07 -18.04
N CYS A 111 -41.35 18.54 -18.94
CA CYS A 111 -40.16 17.83 -19.43
C CYS A 111 -38.84 18.40 -18.89
N GLU A 112 -38.87 19.46 -18.06
CA GLU A 112 -37.68 20.14 -17.54
C GLU A 112 -36.76 19.21 -16.73
N HIS A 113 -37.33 18.21 -16.04
CA HIS A 113 -36.54 17.22 -15.30
C HIS A 113 -35.51 16.48 -16.16
N TYR A 114 -35.76 16.26 -17.46
CA TYR A 114 -34.75 15.65 -18.34
C TYR A 114 -33.60 16.60 -18.67
N ILE A 115 -33.83 17.92 -18.65
CA ILE A 115 -32.78 18.93 -18.80
C ILE A 115 -31.89 18.90 -17.55
N ASP A 116 -32.52 18.82 -16.37
CA ASP A 116 -31.82 18.70 -15.10
C ASP A 116 -31.03 17.39 -15.02
N ASP A 117 -31.62 16.27 -15.41
CA ASP A 117 -30.95 14.96 -15.47
C ASP A 117 -29.71 15.01 -16.37
N LEU A 118 -29.83 15.61 -17.56
CA LEU A 118 -28.70 15.73 -18.48
C LEU A 118 -27.60 16.64 -17.91
N THR A 119 -28.00 17.74 -17.27
CA THR A 119 -27.07 18.70 -16.66
C THR A 119 -26.32 18.11 -15.47
N ASN A 120 -26.99 17.26 -14.68
CA ASN A 120 -26.40 16.62 -13.50
C ASN A 120 -25.70 15.30 -13.82
N LEU A 121 -25.85 14.75 -15.02
CA LEU A 121 -25.22 13.48 -15.43
C LEU A 121 -23.70 13.44 -15.20
N PRO A 122 -22.90 14.48 -15.55
CA PRO A 122 -21.47 14.50 -15.25
C PRO A 122 -21.16 14.42 -13.75
N ASN A 123 -21.94 15.09 -12.91
CA ASN A 123 -21.74 15.05 -11.45
C ASN A 123 -22.02 13.64 -10.91
N ASN A 124 -23.13 13.03 -11.32
CA ASN A 124 -23.50 11.67 -10.88
C ASN A 124 -22.44 10.63 -11.30
N LEU A 125 -21.94 10.72 -12.54
CA LEU A 125 -20.87 9.83 -13.03
C LEU A 125 -19.51 10.15 -12.38
N GLY A 126 -19.25 11.42 -12.09
CA GLY A 126 -18.07 11.88 -11.36
C GLY A 126 -18.04 11.33 -9.94
N ASP A 127 -19.14 11.41 -9.21
CA ASP A 127 -19.26 10.88 -7.85
C ASP A 127 -19.03 9.37 -7.81
N ASN A 128 -19.68 8.62 -8.72
CA ASN A 128 -19.47 7.17 -8.85
C ASN A 128 -18.01 6.81 -9.19
N MET A 129 -17.35 7.64 -10.00
CA MET A 129 -15.94 7.47 -10.33
C MET A 129 -15.06 7.69 -9.09
N VAL A 130 -15.28 8.79 -8.36
CA VAL A 130 -14.54 9.14 -7.14
C VAL A 130 -14.72 8.07 -6.06
N GLU A 131 -15.95 7.57 -5.87
CA GLU A 131 -16.23 6.47 -4.94
C GLU A 131 -15.45 5.20 -5.32
N CYS A 132 -15.50 4.79 -6.59
CA CYS A 132 -14.76 3.63 -7.08
C CYS A 132 -13.23 3.76 -6.89
N MET A 133 -12.67 4.95 -7.15
CA MET A 133 -11.24 5.22 -6.94
C MET A 133 -10.86 5.20 -5.46
N THR A 134 -11.71 5.81 -4.62
CA THR A 134 -11.56 5.85 -3.16
C THR A 134 -11.56 4.44 -2.58
N ASP A 135 -12.44 3.56 -3.05
CA ASP A 135 -12.47 2.14 -2.68
C ASP A 135 -11.15 1.42 -2.99
N GLN A 136 -10.50 1.73 -4.12
CA GLN A 136 -9.20 1.14 -4.42
C GLN A 136 -8.11 1.70 -3.50
N ILE A 137 -8.15 2.99 -3.16
CA ILE A 137 -7.23 3.60 -2.20
C ILE A 137 -7.39 2.95 -0.82
N PHE A 138 -8.63 2.73 -0.35
CA PHE A 138 -8.87 2.04 0.92
C PHE A 138 -8.33 0.61 0.92
N LYS A 139 -8.46 -0.13 -0.19
CA LYS A 139 -7.83 -1.46 -0.32
C LYS A 139 -6.31 -1.39 -0.25
N ALA A 140 -5.70 -0.36 -0.84
CA ALA A 140 -4.25 -0.16 -0.76
C ALA A 140 -3.81 0.07 0.69
N THR A 141 -4.52 0.93 1.42
CA THR A 141 -4.27 1.19 2.85
C THR A 141 -4.47 -0.05 3.70
N GLY A 142 -5.52 -0.83 3.46
CA GLY A 142 -5.74 -2.10 4.15
C GLY A 142 -4.58 -3.08 3.98
N TYR A 143 -4.03 -3.21 2.77
CA TYR A 143 -2.84 -4.03 2.55
C TYR A 143 -1.60 -3.52 3.31
N VAL A 144 -1.48 -2.21 3.48
CA VAL A 144 -0.40 -1.60 4.30
C VAL A 144 -0.60 -1.91 5.78
N ASP A 145 -1.81 -1.76 6.29
CA ASP A 145 -2.10 -2.03 7.71
C ASP A 145 -1.85 -3.51 8.05
N ASP A 146 -2.29 -4.43 7.19
CA ASP A 146 -2.05 -5.86 7.35
C ASP A 146 -0.57 -6.20 7.46
N ILE A 147 0.27 -5.66 6.55
CA ILE A 147 1.70 -5.94 6.59
C ILE A 147 2.38 -5.23 7.76
N LEU A 148 1.99 -4.00 8.13
CA LEU A 148 2.58 -3.30 9.28
C LEU A 148 2.29 -4.05 10.59
N ASN A 149 1.09 -4.60 10.75
CA ASN A 149 0.76 -5.45 11.89
C ASN A 149 1.66 -6.69 11.93
N HIS A 150 1.86 -7.36 10.80
CA HIS A 150 2.77 -8.51 10.72
C HIS A 150 4.23 -8.12 11.04
N LEU A 151 4.68 -6.97 10.55
CA LEU A 151 6.03 -6.46 10.81
C LEU A 151 6.23 -6.12 12.29
N HIS A 152 5.21 -5.62 12.97
CA HIS A 152 5.24 -5.37 14.41
C HIS A 152 5.36 -6.68 15.22
N GLU A 153 4.68 -7.75 14.80
CA GLU A 153 4.85 -9.08 15.44
C GLU A 153 6.29 -9.59 15.31
N ILE A 154 6.94 -9.35 14.16
CA ILE A 154 8.35 -9.68 13.96
C ILE A 154 9.23 -8.91 14.95
N GLU A 155 9.03 -7.60 15.07
CA GLU A 155 9.77 -6.75 16.00
C GLU A 155 9.61 -7.24 17.45
N GLN A 156 8.39 -7.49 17.91
CA GLN A 156 8.12 -8.00 19.25
C GLN A 156 8.78 -9.35 19.52
N ARG A 157 8.71 -10.27 18.54
CA ARG A 157 9.37 -11.58 18.64
C ARG A 157 10.88 -11.43 18.81
N MET A 158 11.49 -10.48 18.11
CA MET A 158 12.92 -10.21 18.20
C MET A 158 13.27 -9.54 19.53
N ALA A 159 12.46 -8.59 20.01
CA ALA A 159 12.64 -7.96 21.31
C ALA A 159 12.60 -8.97 22.48
N ASN A 160 11.92 -10.11 22.31
CA ASN A 160 11.89 -11.18 23.32
C ASN A 160 13.24 -11.89 23.52
N TYR A 161 14.26 -11.66 22.68
CA TYR A 161 15.61 -12.16 22.93
C TYR A 161 16.20 -11.65 24.24
N THR A 162 15.83 -10.46 24.70
CA THR A 162 16.23 -9.94 26.03
C THR A 162 15.81 -10.90 27.15
N ASN A 163 14.56 -11.38 27.11
CA ASN A 163 14.06 -12.35 28.08
C ASN A 163 14.79 -13.70 27.95
N LYS A 164 14.99 -14.18 26.72
CA LYS A 164 15.75 -15.42 26.46
C LYS A 164 17.19 -15.35 27.03
N ILE A 165 17.87 -14.21 26.88
CA ILE A 165 19.21 -13.98 27.44
C ILE A 165 19.14 -14.04 28.97
N HIS A 166 18.16 -13.38 29.60
CA HIS A 166 17.97 -13.42 31.05
C HIS A 166 17.60 -14.83 31.59
N ASP A 167 16.97 -15.66 30.78
CA ASP A 167 16.58 -17.03 31.13
C ASP A 167 17.74 -18.03 31.01
N CYS A 168 18.85 -17.66 30.36
CA CYS A 168 20.10 -18.40 30.40
C CYS A 168 20.77 -18.23 31.79
N LYS A 169 20.20 -18.85 32.82
CA LYS A 169 20.79 -18.91 34.17
C LYS A 169 21.05 -20.35 34.59
N GLY A 170 22.18 -20.64 35.23
CA GLY A 170 22.41 -21.95 35.83
C GLY A 170 23.87 -22.29 36.13
N LYS A 171 24.24 -23.55 35.88
CA LYS A 171 25.66 -23.95 36.00
C LYS A 171 26.44 -23.29 34.86
N ILE A 172 27.64 -22.76 35.15
CA ILE A 172 28.53 -22.05 34.21
C ILE A 172 28.55 -22.65 32.79
N TRP A 173 28.88 -23.92 32.65
CA TRP A 173 28.94 -24.57 31.32
C TRP A 173 27.59 -24.62 30.58
N LYS A 174 26.47 -24.72 31.30
CA LYS A 174 25.12 -24.69 30.70
C LYS A 174 24.73 -23.27 30.31
N GLU A 175 25.12 -22.29 31.12
CA GLU A 175 24.86 -20.87 30.90
C GLU A 175 25.62 -20.33 29.69
N VAL A 176 26.95 -20.56 29.63
CA VAL A 176 27.78 -20.21 28.47
C VAL A 176 27.27 -20.88 27.19
N LYS A 177 26.88 -22.16 27.24
CA LYS A 177 26.32 -22.87 26.07
C LYS A 177 24.97 -22.29 25.63
N CYS A 178 24.12 -21.88 26.57
CA CYS A 178 22.83 -21.24 26.30
C CYS A 178 23.04 -19.90 25.59
N LEU A 179 23.91 -19.03 26.14
CA LEU A 179 24.24 -17.72 25.58
C LEU A 179 24.89 -17.83 24.19
N ALA A 180 25.80 -18.79 23.99
CA ALA A 180 26.42 -19.05 22.69
C ALA A 180 25.39 -19.51 21.65
N HIS A 181 24.43 -20.37 22.03
CA HIS A 181 23.35 -20.80 21.14
C HIS A 181 22.43 -19.64 20.75
N LEU A 182 21.99 -18.82 21.72
CA LEU A 182 21.19 -17.63 21.45
C LEU A 182 21.93 -16.63 20.54
N SER A 183 23.23 -16.44 20.78
CA SER A 183 24.06 -15.56 19.93
C SER A 183 24.10 -16.04 18.48
N ALA A 184 24.16 -17.36 18.26
CA ALA A 184 24.09 -17.93 16.91
C ALA A 184 22.70 -17.77 16.28
N GLU A 185 21.62 -17.95 17.05
CA GLU A 185 20.23 -17.71 16.61
C GLU A 185 20.04 -16.24 16.18
N MET A 186 20.45 -15.29 17.03
CA MET A 186 20.37 -13.85 16.73
C MET A 186 21.25 -13.43 15.55
N ALA A 187 22.45 -14.02 15.41
CA ALA A 187 23.31 -13.75 14.28
C ALA A 187 22.69 -14.23 12.96
N LYS A 188 22.00 -15.37 12.98
CA LYS A 188 21.23 -15.88 11.83
C LYS A 188 20.04 -14.96 11.53
N ASP A 189 19.28 -14.56 12.54
CA ASP A 189 18.12 -13.68 12.39
C ASP A 189 18.49 -12.30 11.85
N THR A 190 19.72 -11.83 12.12
CA THR A 190 20.26 -10.57 11.56
C THR A 190 20.31 -10.60 10.02
N VAL A 191 20.29 -11.79 9.40
CA VAL A 191 20.28 -11.96 7.95
C VAL A 191 18.88 -12.38 7.48
N ASP A 192 18.31 -13.40 8.11
CA ASP A 192 17.09 -14.04 7.61
C ASP A 192 15.86 -13.14 7.79
N VAL A 193 15.75 -12.44 8.92
CA VAL A 193 14.58 -11.59 9.22
C VAL A 193 14.48 -10.40 8.26
N PRO A 194 15.53 -9.61 8.00
CA PRO A 194 15.46 -8.52 7.01
C PRO A 194 15.11 -9.00 5.61
N LEU A 195 15.63 -10.15 5.18
CA LEU A 195 15.29 -10.73 3.87
C LEU A 195 13.81 -11.11 3.79
N LYS A 196 13.27 -11.67 4.88
CA LYS A 196 11.86 -12.01 4.99
C LYS A 196 10.97 -10.76 4.95
N ILE A 197 11.32 -9.72 5.71
CA ILE A 197 10.65 -8.40 5.69
C ILE A 197 10.61 -7.85 4.27
N ALA A 198 11.76 -7.78 3.59
CA ALA A 198 11.85 -7.28 2.23
C ALA A 198 10.99 -8.07 1.23
N ALA A 199 10.97 -9.41 1.36
CA ALA A 199 10.17 -10.26 0.50
C ALA A 199 8.66 -10.07 0.71
N ASP A 200 8.22 -9.95 1.96
CA ASP A 200 6.79 -9.78 2.27
C ASP A 200 6.30 -8.37 1.90
N VAL A 201 7.10 -7.34 2.17
CA VAL A 201 6.84 -5.97 1.69
C VAL A 201 6.78 -5.93 0.17
N GLY A 202 7.70 -6.60 -0.52
CA GLY A 202 7.71 -6.67 -1.99
C GLY A 202 6.43 -7.28 -2.55
N LYS A 203 5.89 -8.33 -1.92
CA LYS A 203 4.59 -8.91 -2.29
C LYS A 203 3.43 -7.92 -2.06
N THR A 204 3.43 -7.22 -0.93
CA THR A 204 2.40 -6.22 -0.63
C THR A 204 2.44 -5.06 -1.62
N VAL A 205 3.64 -4.56 -1.96
CA VAL A 205 3.81 -3.51 -2.99
C VAL A 205 3.26 -3.98 -4.34
N LEU A 206 3.49 -5.24 -4.72
CA LEU A 206 2.90 -5.81 -5.95
C LEU A 206 1.37 -5.82 -5.88
N LEU A 207 0.78 -6.24 -4.76
CA LEU A 207 -0.67 -6.21 -4.55
C LEU A 207 -1.24 -4.79 -4.68
N ILE A 208 -0.60 -3.80 -4.05
CA ILE A 208 -0.98 -2.39 -4.15
C ILE A 208 -0.89 -1.92 -5.62
N ASN A 209 0.18 -2.27 -6.34
CA ASN A 209 0.35 -1.87 -7.74
C ASN A 209 -0.70 -2.48 -8.67
N THR A 210 -1.29 -3.63 -8.32
CA THR A 210 -2.43 -4.18 -9.09
C THR A 210 -3.69 -3.32 -9.01
N LEU A 211 -3.76 -2.36 -8.10
CA LEU A 211 -4.90 -1.44 -7.96
C LEU A 211 -4.84 -0.28 -8.95
N ILE A 212 -3.66 0.11 -9.43
CA ILE A 212 -3.47 1.17 -10.44
C ILE A 212 -4.37 0.96 -11.67
N PRO A 213 -4.36 -0.21 -12.36
CA PRO A 213 -5.27 -0.43 -13.48
C PRO A 213 -6.75 -0.42 -13.08
N LYS A 214 -7.09 -0.78 -11.83
CA LYS A 214 -8.49 -0.72 -11.34
C LYS A 214 -8.97 0.72 -11.15
N VAL A 215 -8.11 1.61 -10.64
CA VAL A 215 -8.38 3.06 -10.62
C VAL A 215 -8.60 3.58 -12.05
N GLY A 216 -7.77 3.12 -13.01
CA GLY A 216 -7.98 3.42 -14.43
C GLY A 216 -9.32 2.95 -14.97
N LEU A 217 -9.78 1.76 -14.56
CA LEU A 217 -11.09 1.23 -14.94
C LEU A 217 -12.26 2.02 -14.33
N CYS A 218 -12.12 2.55 -13.11
CA CYS A 218 -13.12 3.44 -12.51
C CYS A 218 -13.38 4.66 -13.40
N TYR A 219 -12.30 5.27 -13.91
CA TYR A 219 -12.37 6.40 -14.85
C TYR A 219 -13.02 6.00 -16.18
N THR A 220 -12.50 4.98 -16.85
CA THR A 220 -12.97 4.65 -18.21
C THR A 220 -14.39 4.13 -18.23
N THR A 221 -14.82 3.39 -17.20
CA THR A 221 -16.16 2.82 -17.12
C THR A 221 -17.22 3.90 -16.94
N ASN A 222 -16.99 4.89 -16.07
CA ASN A 222 -17.93 6.00 -15.88
C ASN A 222 -17.97 6.93 -17.10
N LEU A 223 -16.82 7.26 -17.69
CA LEU A 223 -16.78 8.08 -18.90
C LEU A 223 -17.50 7.42 -20.08
N ALA A 224 -17.37 6.09 -20.23
CA ALA A 224 -18.05 5.35 -21.29
C ALA A 224 -19.57 5.33 -21.15
N GLN A 225 -20.12 5.53 -19.94
CA GLN A 225 -21.56 5.57 -19.72
C GLN A 225 -22.20 6.89 -20.16
N LEU A 226 -21.43 7.99 -20.17
CA LEU A 226 -21.96 9.32 -20.43
C LEU A 226 -22.67 9.43 -21.79
N PRO A 227 -22.09 8.99 -22.93
CA PRO A 227 -22.79 9.07 -24.21
C PRO A 227 -24.09 8.27 -24.23
N THR A 228 -24.09 7.05 -23.66
CA THR A 228 -25.27 6.18 -23.66
C THR A 228 -26.38 6.72 -22.77
N GLN A 229 -26.07 7.11 -21.53
CA GLN A 229 -27.07 7.69 -20.62
C GLN A 229 -27.56 9.05 -21.11
N GLY A 230 -26.65 9.89 -21.60
CA GLY A 230 -26.99 11.20 -22.14
C GLY A 230 -27.89 11.11 -23.36
N LEU A 231 -27.63 10.19 -24.30
CA LEU A 231 -28.51 9.97 -25.46
C LEU A 231 -29.88 9.42 -25.05
N ASP A 232 -29.95 8.56 -24.04
CA ASP A 232 -31.22 8.07 -23.50
C ASP A 232 -32.05 9.22 -22.90
N ILE A 233 -31.43 10.11 -22.10
CA ILE A 233 -32.07 11.30 -21.53
C ILE A 233 -32.57 12.24 -22.64
N VAL A 234 -31.71 12.58 -23.60
CA VAL A 234 -32.08 13.42 -24.76
C VAL A 234 -33.22 12.79 -25.56
N GLY A 235 -33.21 11.47 -25.72
CA GLY A 235 -34.29 10.74 -26.37
C GLY A 235 -35.60 10.81 -25.59
N LYS A 236 -35.58 10.61 -24.27
CA LYS A 236 -36.75 10.75 -23.41
C LYS A 236 -37.32 12.16 -23.45
N PHE A 237 -36.46 13.18 -23.44
CA PHE A 237 -36.87 14.57 -23.63
C PHE A 237 -37.62 14.76 -24.95
N ALA A 238 -37.04 14.33 -26.09
CA ALA A 238 -37.67 14.45 -27.40
C ALA A 238 -39.09 13.84 -27.44
N LYS A 239 -39.25 12.65 -26.83
CA LYS A 239 -40.56 11.98 -26.72
C LYS A 239 -41.54 12.78 -25.86
N CYS A 240 -41.07 13.35 -24.75
CA CYS A 240 -41.87 14.14 -23.83
C CYS A 240 -42.43 15.41 -24.51
N VAL A 241 -41.59 16.13 -25.27
CA VAL A 241 -42.01 17.35 -25.98
C VAL A 241 -42.67 17.09 -27.34
N GLY A 242 -42.89 15.82 -27.70
CA GLY A 242 -43.56 15.44 -28.95
C GLY A 242 -42.77 15.76 -30.23
N VAL A 243 -41.44 15.88 -30.13
CA VAL A 243 -40.55 16.10 -31.28
C VAL A 243 -40.19 14.74 -31.90
N PRO A 244 -40.44 14.51 -33.22
CA PRO A 244 -40.09 13.26 -33.87
C PRO A 244 -38.57 13.02 -33.79
N GLN A 245 -38.17 11.82 -33.35
CA GLN A 245 -36.76 11.44 -33.37
C GLN A 245 -36.36 11.08 -34.82
N ILE A 246 -35.40 11.83 -35.38
CA ILE A 246 -34.74 11.52 -36.67
C ILE A 246 -33.56 10.57 -36.42
#